data_AF-A0A2K1R481-F1
#
_entry.id   AF-A0A2K1R481-F1
#
_cell.length_a   1.000
_cell.length_b   1.000
_cell.length_c   1.000
_cell.angle_alpha   90.00
_cell.angle_beta   90.00
_cell.angle_gamma   90.00
#
_symmetry.space_group_name_H-M   'P 1'
#
loop_
_entity.id
_entity.type
_entity.pdbx_description
1 polymer ?
#
loop_
_entity_poly.entity_id
_entity_poly.type
_entity_poly.pdbx_seq_one_letter_code
_entity_poly.pdbx_strand_id
1 'polypeptide(L)'
;LLSSWLADVWSCGVTLYVMLVGAYPFEDQEDPKNFRKTINRIMAVQYKIPDYVHISQDCRHPLSRIFVANPIRRITIKEIKSHPWFLKNLPRELTEAAQAMYYRKENPTFSLQSVEEIMKIVEEAKIPPPVSRSIGGFGWVGEEDDDVKEDDAEGVEEKGGEEEEEEEEEDEYEKRVKEAQASGEVYVS
;
A
#
# COMPACT_ATOMS: atom_id res chain seq x y z
N LEU A 1 12.88 -0.77 3.25
CA LEU A 1 12.49 0.08 4.41
C LEU A 1 12.83 1.55 4.18
N LEU A 2 14.07 1.92 3.80
CA LEU A 2 14.39 3.32 3.53
C LEU A 2 13.74 3.91 2.25
N SER A 3 13.25 3.08 1.34
CA SER A 3 12.48 3.55 0.18
C SER A 3 11.04 3.92 0.54
N SER A 4 10.40 3.14 1.44
CA SER A 4 8.98 3.28 1.75
C SER A 4 8.67 4.56 2.54
N TRP A 5 9.41 4.86 3.61
CA TRP A 5 9.20 6.11 4.39
C TRP A 5 9.41 7.39 3.55
N LEU A 6 10.33 7.38 2.59
CA LEU A 6 10.54 8.51 1.69
C LEU A 6 9.40 8.63 0.67
N ALA A 7 8.83 7.52 0.24
CA ALA A 7 7.62 7.51 -0.57
C ALA A 7 6.41 8.05 0.21
N ASP A 8 6.28 7.73 1.51
CA ASP A 8 5.21 8.28 2.36
C ASP A 8 5.27 9.81 2.45
N VAL A 9 6.48 10.39 2.56
CA VAL A 9 6.67 11.85 2.53
C VAL A 9 6.12 12.46 1.24
N TRP A 10 6.34 11.80 0.09
CA TRP A 10 5.80 12.24 -1.19
C TRP A 10 4.26 12.24 -1.17
N SER A 11 3.66 11.15 -0.70
CA SER A 11 2.21 11.02 -0.55
C SER A 11 1.63 12.10 0.37
N CYS A 12 2.27 12.40 1.50
CA CYS A 12 1.90 13.53 2.35
C CYS A 12 1.93 14.87 1.61
N GLY A 13 2.94 15.08 0.74
CA GLY A 13 3.02 16.26 -0.13
C GLY A 13 1.87 16.35 -1.12
N VAL A 14 1.50 15.23 -1.75
CA VAL A 14 0.33 15.17 -2.66
C VAL A 14 -0.94 15.55 -1.91
N THR A 15 -1.19 14.96 -0.73
CA THR A 15 -2.35 15.29 0.09
C THR A 15 -2.34 16.76 0.51
N LEU A 16 -1.20 17.30 0.94
CA LEU A 16 -1.07 18.71 1.27
C LEU A 16 -1.39 19.61 0.07
N TYR A 17 -0.87 19.30 -1.10
CA TYR A 17 -1.15 20.05 -2.31
C TYR A 17 -2.65 20.03 -2.64
N VAL A 18 -3.30 18.86 -2.57
CA VAL A 18 -4.75 18.73 -2.82
C VAL A 18 -5.55 19.55 -1.82
N MET A 19 -5.18 19.56 -0.53
CA MET A 19 -5.86 20.40 0.47
C MET A 19 -5.73 21.91 0.21
N LEU A 20 -4.63 22.35 -0.41
CA LEU A 20 -4.36 23.77 -0.70
C LEU A 20 -4.95 24.22 -2.03
N VAL A 21 -4.94 23.36 -3.05
CA VAL A 21 -5.27 23.71 -4.45
C VAL A 21 -6.61 23.13 -4.89
N GLY A 22 -7.07 22.04 -4.28
CA GLY A 22 -8.30 21.33 -4.67
C GLY A 22 -8.15 20.40 -5.87
N ALA A 23 -6.91 20.16 -6.33
CA ALA A 23 -6.60 19.34 -7.51
C ALA A 23 -5.29 18.58 -7.31
N TYR A 24 -5.07 17.50 -8.06
CA TYR A 24 -3.82 16.73 -8.00
C TYR A 24 -2.65 17.49 -8.67
N PRO A 25 -1.43 17.46 -8.09
CA PRO A 25 -0.30 18.27 -8.56
C PRO A 25 0.23 17.91 -9.94
N PHE A 26 0.14 16.63 -10.33
CA PHE A 26 0.73 16.11 -11.56
C PHE A 26 -0.31 15.70 -12.61
N GLU A 27 -1.59 15.72 -12.26
CA GLU A 27 -2.69 15.37 -13.16
C GLU A 27 -2.95 16.50 -14.17
N ASP A 28 -3.40 16.13 -15.36
CA ASP A 28 -3.86 17.11 -16.33
C ASP A 28 -5.33 17.45 -16.15
N GLN A 29 -5.63 18.71 -15.86
CA GLN A 29 -7.00 19.15 -15.59
C GLN A 29 -7.91 19.02 -16.82
N GLU A 30 -7.34 19.10 -18.03
CA GLU A 30 -8.07 18.96 -19.30
C GLU A 30 -8.23 17.50 -19.72
N ASP A 31 -7.33 16.61 -19.27
CA ASP A 31 -7.28 15.20 -19.66
C ASP A 31 -6.86 14.30 -18.48
N PRO A 32 -7.69 14.19 -17.43
CA PRO A 32 -7.32 13.52 -16.18
C PRO A 32 -7.12 12.00 -16.34
N LYS A 33 -7.66 11.40 -17.42
CA LYS A 33 -7.51 9.97 -17.71
C LYS A 33 -6.18 9.63 -18.40
N ASN A 34 -5.36 10.64 -18.70
CA ASN A 34 -4.07 10.45 -19.36
C ASN A 34 -2.97 10.12 -18.37
N PHE A 35 -2.99 8.89 -17.86
CA PHE A 35 -2.01 8.40 -16.89
C PHE A 35 -0.57 8.53 -17.40
N ARG A 36 -0.32 8.36 -18.70
CA ARG A 36 1.01 8.54 -19.30
C ARG A 36 1.53 9.97 -19.11
N LYS A 37 0.69 10.98 -19.31
CA LYS A 37 1.05 12.39 -19.09
C LYS A 37 1.29 12.67 -17.60
N THR A 38 0.46 12.12 -16.72
CA THR A 38 0.62 12.23 -15.26
C THR A 38 1.94 11.60 -14.79
N ILE A 39 2.28 10.39 -15.25
CA ILE A 39 3.53 9.71 -14.91
C ILE A 39 4.73 10.53 -15.39
N ASN A 40 4.70 11.04 -16.62
CA ASN A 40 5.78 11.90 -17.13
C ASN A 40 5.98 13.15 -16.27
N ARG A 41 4.89 13.79 -15.82
CA ARG A 41 4.95 14.94 -14.91
C ARG A 41 5.49 14.57 -13.53
N ILE A 42 5.13 13.40 -12.98
CA ILE A 42 5.69 12.89 -11.71
C ILE A 42 7.21 12.71 -11.84
N MET A 43 7.67 12.03 -12.88
CA MET A 43 9.09 11.76 -13.11
C MET A 43 9.91 13.04 -13.32
N ALA A 44 9.32 14.04 -13.99
CA ALA A 44 9.93 15.35 -14.20
C ALA A 44 9.67 16.35 -13.04
N VAL A 45 8.92 15.95 -12.01
CA VAL A 45 8.50 16.80 -10.88
C VAL A 45 7.84 18.10 -11.36
N GLN A 46 6.99 17.99 -12.37
CA GLN A 46 6.29 19.12 -12.98
C GLN A 46 4.92 19.32 -12.34
N TYR A 47 4.84 20.29 -11.44
CA TYR A 47 3.60 20.78 -10.84
C TYR A 47 3.61 22.32 -10.81
N LYS A 48 2.44 22.95 -10.84
CA LYS A 48 2.31 24.41 -10.69
C LYS A 48 1.15 24.73 -9.77
N ILE A 49 1.41 25.56 -8.76
CA ILE A 49 0.37 26.16 -7.93
C ILE A 49 -0.29 27.28 -8.74
N PRO A 50 -1.60 27.21 -9.02
CA PRO A 50 -2.27 28.21 -9.85
C PRO A 50 -2.21 29.62 -9.26
N ASP A 51 -2.23 30.64 -10.11
CA ASP A 51 -2.00 32.04 -9.69
C ASP A 51 -3.14 32.60 -8.83
N TYR A 52 -4.34 32.02 -8.94
CA TYR A 52 -5.49 32.32 -8.08
C TYR A 52 -5.39 31.71 -6.68
N VAL A 53 -4.47 30.77 -6.44
CA VAL A 53 -4.27 30.13 -5.14
C VAL A 53 -3.20 30.88 -4.36
N HIS A 54 -3.63 31.64 -3.36
CA HIS A 54 -2.76 32.40 -2.49
C HIS A 54 -2.30 31.56 -1.29
N ILE A 55 -1.05 31.11 -1.34
CA ILE A 55 -0.38 30.45 -0.21
C ILE A 55 0.89 31.20 0.19
N SER A 56 1.17 31.23 1.49
CA SER A 56 2.36 31.86 2.05
C SER A 56 3.65 31.23 1.51
N GLN A 57 4.73 32.01 1.46
CA GLN A 57 6.05 31.51 1.06
C GLN A 57 6.53 30.37 1.96
N ASP A 58 6.23 30.47 3.27
CA ASP A 58 6.55 29.44 4.25
C ASP A 58 5.84 28.11 3.95
N CYS A 59 4.67 28.13 3.30
CA CYS A 59 3.95 26.94 2.84
C CYS A 59 4.52 26.37 1.53
N ARG A 60 4.95 27.24 0.62
CA ARG A 60 5.58 26.84 -0.66
C ARG A 60 6.90 26.11 -0.43
N HIS A 61 7.67 26.54 0.56
CA HIS A 61 8.98 25.98 0.86
C HIS A 61 8.97 24.46 1.16
N PRO A 62 8.17 23.93 2.12
CA PRO A 62 8.12 22.50 2.40
C PRO A 62 7.60 21.70 1.20
N LEU A 63 6.60 22.20 0.45
CA LEU A 63 6.13 21.54 -0.78
C LEU A 63 7.27 21.36 -1.81
N SER A 64 8.08 22.40 -2.04
CA SER A 64 9.23 22.32 -2.95
C SER A 64 10.32 21.35 -2.49
N ARG A 65 10.40 21.09 -1.17
CA ARG A 65 11.37 20.16 -0.56
C ARG A 65 10.84 18.73 -0.47
N ILE A 66 9.51 18.54 -0.49
CA ILE A 66 8.85 17.23 -0.58
C ILE A 66 8.88 16.72 -2.02
N PHE A 67 8.51 17.56 -2.99
CA PHE A 67 8.55 17.21 -4.41
C PHE A 67 9.97 17.36 -4.95
N VAL A 68 10.80 16.39 -4.58
CA VAL A 68 12.18 16.22 -5.06
C VAL A 68 12.31 14.80 -5.61
N ALA A 69 12.77 14.68 -6.86
CA ALA A 69 12.90 13.40 -7.56
C ALA A 69 13.85 12.44 -6.83
N ASN A 70 15.02 12.92 -6.41
CA ASN A 70 15.97 12.13 -5.65
C ASN A 70 15.46 11.97 -4.19
N PRO A 71 15.09 10.75 -3.77
CA PRO A 71 14.51 10.53 -2.44
C PRO A 71 15.49 10.82 -1.31
N ILE A 72 16.81 10.67 -1.52
CA ILE A 72 17.85 10.96 -0.51
C ILE A 72 17.93 12.46 -0.21
N ARG A 73 17.61 13.30 -1.20
CA ARG A 73 17.59 14.77 -1.06
C ARG A 73 16.23 15.32 -0.61
N ARG A 74 15.21 14.46 -0.55
CA ARG A 74 13.86 14.82 -0.12
C ARG A 74 13.89 15.15 1.37
N ILE A 75 13.11 16.17 1.76
CA ILE A 75 12.96 16.50 3.18
C ILE A 75 12.42 15.32 3.98
N THR A 76 12.91 15.14 5.18
CA THR A 76 12.48 14.09 6.10
C THR A 76 11.29 14.54 6.95
N ILE A 77 10.54 13.59 7.52
CA ILE A 77 9.47 13.91 8.48
C ILE A 77 9.98 14.73 9.66
N LYS A 78 11.19 14.43 10.16
CA LYS A 78 11.82 15.18 11.25
C LYS A 78 12.03 16.64 10.87
N GLU A 79 12.56 16.90 9.68
CA GLU A 79 12.72 18.27 9.18
C GLU A 79 11.37 18.97 8.96
N ILE A 80 10.36 18.28 8.43
CA ILE A 80 8.99 18.82 8.30
C ILE A 80 8.43 19.24 9.67
N LYS A 81 8.54 18.38 10.69
CA LYS A 81 8.04 18.68 12.05
C LYS A 81 8.74 19.87 12.70
N SER A 82 9.99 20.14 12.31
CA SER A 82 10.74 21.34 12.74
C SER A 82 10.49 22.58 11.87
N HIS A 83 9.75 22.45 10.77
CA HIS A 83 9.58 23.54 9.80
C HIS A 83 8.67 24.65 10.37
N PRO A 84 8.99 25.95 10.20
CA PRO A 84 8.18 27.05 10.75
C PRO A 84 6.70 27.00 10.34
N TRP A 85 6.43 26.63 9.10
CA TRP A 85 5.05 26.47 8.61
C TRP A 85 4.28 25.37 9.35
N PHE A 86 4.93 24.25 9.69
CA PHE A 86 4.29 23.14 10.42
C PHE A 86 4.03 23.50 11.88
N LEU A 87 4.96 24.24 12.50
CA LEU A 87 4.86 24.65 13.90
C LEU A 87 3.86 25.79 14.11
N LYS A 88 3.53 26.55 13.07
CA LYS A 88 2.61 27.68 13.15
C LYS A 88 1.20 27.21 13.53
N ASN A 89 0.73 27.64 14.68
CA ASN A 89 -0.59 27.27 15.24
C ASN A 89 -0.78 25.75 15.41
N LEU A 90 0.31 24.99 15.62
CA LEU A 90 0.20 23.55 15.88
C LEU A 90 -0.55 23.33 17.21
N PRO A 91 -1.68 22.59 17.21
CA PRO A 91 -2.41 22.25 18.43
C PRO A 91 -1.50 21.56 19.46
N ARG A 92 -1.69 21.89 20.74
CA ARG A 92 -0.82 21.39 21.82
C ARG A 92 -0.81 19.87 21.89
N GLU A 93 -1.93 19.24 21.59
CA GLU A 93 -2.16 17.80 21.59
C GLU A 93 -1.32 17.08 20.52
N LEU A 94 -0.95 17.78 19.45
CA LEU A 94 -0.13 17.27 18.35
C LEU A 94 1.36 17.54 18.53
N THR A 95 1.76 18.20 19.62
CA THR A 95 3.17 18.39 19.95
C THR A 95 3.84 17.06 20.30
N GLU A 96 5.15 16.96 20.08
CA GLU A 96 5.90 15.73 20.37
C GLU A 96 5.78 15.31 21.85
N ALA A 97 5.75 16.29 22.76
CA ALA A 97 5.57 16.04 24.19
C ALA A 97 4.20 15.43 24.51
N ALA A 98 3.13 15.93 23.88
CA ALA A 98 1.78 15.39 24.07
C ALA A 98 1.62 14.00 23.42
N GLN A 99 2.17 13.81 22.21
CA GLN A 99 2.18 12.52 21.52
C GLN A 99 2.97 11.45 22.30
N ALA A 100 4.12 11.81 22.90
CA ALA A 100 4.90 10.89 23.72
C ALA A 100 4.10 10.36 24.93
N MET A 101 3.20 11.17 25.49
CA MET A 101 2.28 10.74 26.55
C MET A 101 1.17 9.83 26.01
N TYR A 102 0.72 10.02 24.77
CA TYR A 102 -0.29 9.17 24.13
C TYR A 102 0.21 7.72 23.94
N TYR A 103 1.44 7.55 23.46
CA TYR A 103 2.05 6.23 23.23
C TYR A 103 2.70 5.62 24.47
N ARG A 104 2.54 6.23 25.64
CA ARG A 104 3.03 5.64 26.89
C ARG A 104 2.19 4.42 27.21
N LYS A 105 2.82 3.29 27.56
CA LYS A 105 2.16 2.01 27.91
C LYS A 105 1.09 2.13 29.00
N GLU A 106 1.16 3.18 29.81
CA GLU A 106 0.21 3.51 30.88
C GLU A 106 -1.03 4.27 30.39
N ASN A 107 -1.14 4.57 29.09
CA ASN A 107 -2.29 5.27 28.53
C ASN A 107 -3.52 4.32 28.45
N PRO A 108 -4.64 4.65 29.12
CA PRO A 108 -5.82 3.77 29.18
C PRO A 108 -6.50 3.49 27.83
N THR A 109 -6.18 4.24 26.77
CA THR A 109 -6.75 4.04 25.42
C THR A 109 -5.99 3.01 24.59
N PHE A 110 -4.85 2.49 25.07
CA PHE A 110 -4.11 1.43 24.38
C PHE A 110 -4.77 0.09 24.67
N SER A 111 -4.93 -0.77 23.64
CA SER A 111 -5.40 -2.13 23.86
C SER A 111 -4.45 -2.82 24.85
N LEU A 112 -5.01 -3.35 25.93
CA LEU A 112 -4.25 -4.09 26.94
C LEU A 112 -3.89 -5.50 26.46
N GLN A 113 -4.37 -5.92 25.28
CA GLN A 113 -4.13 -7.26 24.76
C GLN A 113 -2.65 -7.47 24.44
N SER A 114 -2.09 -8.56 24.96
CA SER A 114 -0.75 -8.97 24.58
C SER A 114 -0.72 -9.48 23.13
N VAL A 115 0.47 -9.52 22.53
CA VAL A 115 0.63 -10.07 21.17
C VAL A 115 0.17 -11.53 21.13
N GLU A 116 0.42 -12.28 22.19
CA GLU A 116 0.01 -13.68 22.34
C GLU A 116 -1.51 -13.82 22.39
N GLU A 117 -2.21 -12.93 23.10
CA GLU A 117 -3.68 -12.93 23.15
C GLU A 117 -4.28 -12.58 21.79
N ILE A 118 -3.71 -11.59 21.09
CA ILE A 118 -4.13 -11.22 19.74
C ILE A 118 -3.97 -12.42 18.80
N MET A 119 -2.81 -13.08 18.82
CA MET A 119 -2.55 -14.25 17.96
C MET A 119 -3.48 -15.41 18.30
N LYS A 120 -3.77 -15.64 19.60
CA LYS A 120 -4.74 -16.66 20.02
C LYS A 120 -6.13 -16.41 19.43
N ILE A 121 -6.62 -15.17 19.48
CA ILE A 121 -7.92 -14.79 18.90
C ILE A 121 -7.90 -14.99 17.38
N VAL A 122 -6.80 -14.62 16.71
CA VAL A 122 -6.66 -14.83 15.26
C VAL A 122 -6.68 -16.31 14.91
N GLU A 123 -6.03 -17.19 15.68
CA GLU A 123 -6.08 -18.64 15.45
C GLU A 123 -7.47 -19.23 15.72
N GLU A 124 -8.14 -18.80 16.79
CA GLU A 124 -9.50 -19.23 17.11
C GLU A 124 -10.49 -18.83 16.01
N ALA A 125 -10.35 -17.63 15.46
CA ALA A 125 -11.19 -17.11 14.38
C ALA A 125 -11.05 -17.85 13.04
N LYS A 126 -10.02 -18.69 12.86
CA LYS A 126 -9.90 -19.56 11.67
C LYS A 126 -10.84 -20.75 11.72
N ILE A 127 -11.36 -21.10 12.90
CA ILE A 127 -12.27 -22.23 13.07
C ILE A 127 -13.70 -21.73 12.82
N PRO A 128 -14.40 -22.20 11.77
CA PRO A 128 -15.77 -21.79 11.53
C PRO A 128 -16.68 -22.25 12.69
N PRO A 129 -17.72 -21.47 13.04
CA PRO A 129 -18.64 -21.88 14.09
C PRO A 129 -19.29 -23.21 13.69
N PRO A 130 -19.52 -24.13 14.65
CA PRO A 130 -20.25 -25.35 14.36
C PRO A 130 -21.62 -24.97 13.80
N VAL A 131 -21.98 -25.55 12.65
CA VAL A 131 -23.31 -25.38 12.04
C VAL A 131 -24.35 -25.63 13.11
N SER A 132 -25.04 -24.56 13.53
CA SER A 132 -26.18 -24.68 14.42
C SER A 132 -27.16 -25.61 13.72
N ARG A 133 -27.53 -26.71 14.40
CA ARG A 133 -28.52 -27.69 13.94
C ARG A 133 -29.55 -27.02 13.06
N SER A 134 -29.78 -27.60 11.89
CA SER A 134 -30.87 -27.24 11.01
C SER A 134 -32.11 -26.99 11.86
N ILE A 135 -32.64 -25.77 11.80
CA ILE A 135 -33.98 -25.53 12.29
C ILE A 135 -34.86 -26.28 11.29
N GLY A 136 -35.27 -27.50 11.68
CA GLY A 136 -36.15 -28.33 10.87
C GLY A 136 -37.42 -27.54 10.58
N GLY A 137 -37.59 -27.13 9.33
CA GLY A 137 -38.72 -26.28 8.91
C GLY A 137 -38.73 -25.89 7.44
N PHE A 138 -37.58 -25.89 6.76
CA PHE A 138 -37.55 -25.82 5.30
C PHE A 138 -36.67 -26.97 4.81
N GLY A 139 -37.28 -27.84 4.00
CA GLY A 139 -36.63 -29.01 3.43
C GLY A 139 -35.33 -28.60 2.74
N TRP A 140 -34.29 -29.42 2.87
CA TRP A 140 -33.83 -30.30 1.80
C TRP A 140 -33.39 -31.59 2.47
N VAL A 141 -33.98 -32.68 1.98
CA VAL A 141 -33.81 -34.05 2.48
C VAL A 141 -32.81 -34.74 1.59
N GLY A 142 -31.86 -35.44 2.22
CA GLY A 142 -31.10 -36.56 1.66
C GLY A 142 -30.01 -36.15 0.66
N GLU A 143 -28.88 -36.83 0.57
CA GLU A 143 -28.55 -38.22 0.93
C GLU A 143 -27.06 -38.21 1.35
N GLU A 144 -26.71 -38.52 2.59
CA GLU A 144 -26.28 -39.84 3.09
C GLU A 144 -25.05 -40.42 2.36
N ASP A 145 -23.94 -40.47 3.09
CA ASP A 145 -22.74 -41.26 2.80
C ASP A 145 -23.09 -42.76 2.80
N ASP A 146 -22.56 -43.53 1.84
CA ASP A 146 -22.40 -44.98 2.00
C ASP A 146 -21.17 -45.47 1.20
N ASP A 147 -20.20 -46.01 1.93
CA ASP A 147 -19.01 -46.72 1.45
C ASP A 147 -19.36 -48.19 1.10
N VAL A 148 -19.19 -48.64 -0.15
CA VAL A 148 -19.00 -50.07 -0.50
C VAL A 148 -18.01 -50.24 -1.67
N LYS A 149 -17.14 -51.25 -1.55
CA LYS A 149 -16.05 -51.65 -2.47
C LYS A 149 -16.47 -52.62 -3.61
N GLU A 150 -15.54 -52.77 -4.55
CA GLU A 150 -15.23 -53.89 -5.47
C GLU A 150 -15.76 -53.87 -6.92
N ASP A 151 -14.77 -53.81 -7.83
CA ASP A 151 -14.48 -54.61 -9.03
C ASP A 151 -15.59 -54.91 -10.05
N ASP A 152 -15.46 -54.36 -11.27
CA ASP A 152 -15.03 -55.10 -12.48
C ASP A 152 -15.33 -54.30 -13.78
N ALA A 153 -14.55 -54.65 -14.82
CA ALA A 153 -14.36 -53.98 -16.09
C ALA A 153 -15.61 -53.71 -16.97
N GLU A 154 -15.59 -52.60 -17.73
CA GLU A 154 -15.46 -52.57 -19.21
C GLU A 154 -15.56 -51.12 -19.72
N GLY A 155 -14.73 -50.80 -20.73
CA GLY A 155 -14.40 -49.44 -21.11
C GLY A 155 -15.35 -48.76 -22.10
N VAL A 156 -15.18 -47.44 -22.21
CA VAL A 156 -15.38 -46.65 -23.44
C VAL A 156 -14.38 -45.48 -23.43
N GLU A 157 -13.60 -45.38 -24.50
CA GLU A 157 -12.71 -44.26 -24.83
C GLU A 157 -13.51 -42.99 -25.14
N GLU A 158 -13.06 -41.81 -24.70
CA GLU A 158 -12.82 -40.68 -25.63
C GLU A 158 -12.04 -39.51 -24.99
N LYS A 159 -10.91 -39.23 -25.65
CA LYS A 159 -10.33 -37.92 -25.99
C LYS A 159 -9.73 -37.00 -24.91
N GLY A 160 -8.41 -36.89 -25.05
CA GLY A 160 -7.51 -35.95 -24.40
C GLY A 160 -7.88 -34.48 -24.57
N GLY A 161 -7.57 -33.73 -23.52
CA GLY A 161 -7.35 -32.30 -23.52
C GLY A 161 -5.89 -32.05 -23.14
N GLU A 162 -5.26 -31.17 -23.91
CA GLU A 162 -3.83 -30.84 -23.90
C GLU A 162 -3.44 -30.10 -22.61
N GLU A 163 -2.27 -30.44 -22.06
CA GLU A 163 -1.58 -29.63 -21.06
C GLU A 163 -0.91 -28.46 -21.80
N GLU A 164 -1.43 -27.25 -21.65
CA GLU A 164 -0.74 -26.04 -22.10
C GLU A 164 0.39 -25.75 -21.09
N GLU A 165 1.63 -25.97 -21.50
CA GLU A 165 2.81 -25.41 -20.84
C GLU A 165 2.79 -23.88 -21.06
N GLU A 166 2.49 -23.11 -20.01
CA GLU A 166 2.73 -21.67 -20.00
C GLU A 166 4.26 -21.45 -19.97
N GLU A 167 4.86 -21.16 -21.14
CA GLU A 167 6.19 -20.55 -21.19
C GLU A 167 6.09 -19.15 -20.55
N GLU A 168 6.61 -19.00 -19.33
CA GLU A 168 6.81 -17.69 -18.69
C GLU A 168 7.73 -16.85 -19.59
N GLU A 169 7.16 -15.87 -20.31
CA GLU A 169 7.93 -14.93 -21.10
C GLU A 169 8.73 -14.02 -20.14
N GLU A 170 10.02 -14.34 -19.98
CA GLU A 170 10.95 -13.57 -19.15
C GLU A 170 11.04 -12.14 -19.71
N ASP A 171 10.49 -11.17 -18.97
CA ASP A 171 10.35 -9.81 -19.46
C ASP A 171 11.72 -9.12 -19.63
N GLU A 172 11.82 -8.20 -20.60
CA GLU A 172 13.08 -7.57 -21.03
C GLU A 172 13.88 -6.94 -19.85
N TYR A 173 13.17 -6.63 -18.77
CA TYR A 173 13.75 -6.15 -17.52
C TYR A 173 14.57 -7.22 -16.80
N GLU A 174 14.05 -8.43 -16.60
CA GLU A 174 14.77 -9.52 -15.95
C GLU A 174 16.01 -9.94 -16.73
N LYS A 175 15.93 -9.93 -18.07
CA LYS A 175 17.09 -10.15 -18.95
C LYS A 175 18.21 -9.13 -18.71
N ARG A 176 17.86 -7.84 -18.64
CA ARG A 176 18.83 -6.75 -18.38
C ARG A 176 19.45 -6.83 -16.98
N VAL A 177 18.68 -7.29 -15.98
CA VAL A 177 19.18 -7.46 -14.60
C VAL A 177 20.20 -8.61 -14.54
N LYS A 178 19.93 -9.74 -15.20
CA LYS A 178 20.87 -10.88 -15.25
C LYS A 178 22.16 -10.53 -16.01
N GLU A 179 22.06 -9.78 -17.12
CA GLU A 179 23.24 -9.31 -17.86
C GLU A 179 24.11 -8.34 -17.04
N ALA A 180 23.49 -7.44 -16.26
CA ALA A 180 24.22 -6.54 -15.36
C ALA A 180 24.90 -7.28 -14.20
N GLN A 181 24.29 -8.35 -13.69
CA GLN A 181 24.88 -9.18 -12.63
C GLN A 181 26.00 -10.09 -13.15
N ALA A 182 25.87 -10.60 -14.39
CA ALA A 182 26.88 -11.46 -15.02
C ALA A 182 28.12 -10.70 -15.52
N SER A 183 27.99 -9.40 -15.83
CA SER A 183 29.10 -8.57 -16.33
C SER A 183 30.04 -8.05 -15.23
N GLY A 184 29.72 -8.24 -13.94
CA GLY A 184 30.63 -7.98 -12.83
C GLY A 184 31.04 -6.50 -12.63
N GLU A 185 30.42 -5.55 -13.35
CA GLU A 185 30.71 -4.13 -13.21
C GLU A 185 29.68 -3.44 -12.30
N VAL A 186 29.86 -3.62 -10.99
CA VAL A 186 29.31 -2.70 -10.00
C VAL A 186 30.46 -2.23 -9.10
N TYR A 187 31.21 -1.23 -9.58
CA TYR A 187 32.01 -0.39 -8.71
C TYR A 187 31.15 0.78 -8.24
N VAL A 188 30.74 0.74 -6.98
CA VAL A 188 30.25 1.92 -6.26
C VAL A 188 31.47 2.58 -5.60
N SER A 189 31.80 3.80 -6.03
CA SER A 189 32.56 4.78 -5.23
C SER A 189 31.61 5.89 -4.82
#